data_AF-A0A7V5Y5G6-F1
#
_entry.id   AF-A0A7V5Y5G6-F1
#
_cell.length_a   1.000
_cell.length_b   1.000
_cell.length_c   1.000
_cell.angle_alpha   90.00
_cell.angle_beta   90.00
_cell.angle_gamma   90.00
#
_symmetry.space_group_name_H-M   'P 1'
#
loop_
_entity.id
_entity.type
_entity.pdbx_description
1 polymer ?
#
loop_
_entity_poly.entity_id
_entity_poly.type
_entity_poly.pdbx_seq_one_letter_code
_entity_poly.pdbx_strand_id
1 'polypeptide(L)'
;MVRIGIGVLIGAAVGVFASAGWLIAQLFLPGEPGLAHTALIIGGLVAGGACAGGLIQFYRQHRLPLMLPHYRREHLRLRQLAQQLRQNLCRLTGVKSSYPELDEILRKDADLRHRATQLRLQILKDARRGLSWVDHLRAGIEFFGEGFPFATGRIDRTEWVWRAYRIKLEREVQQMGRRLERNRDAALEERLLFAYRQKARELASFRQLERTLHQLETEMSIIVAGLESLLVETIRLGSLNAPAITQVATDQLLEPLRQQLRAFEQAMQEMETPAESELLHLGQSVRTE
;
A
#
# COMPACT_ATOMS: atom_id res chain seq x y z
N MET A 1 5.73 -13.12 16.27
CA MET A 1 6.59 -13.48 17.41
C MET A 1 7.86 -14.22 16.99
N VAL A 2 7.81 -15.31 16.23
CA VAL A 2 9.01 -16.09 15.78
C VAL A 2 10.14 -15.25 15.19
N ARG A 3 9.82 -14.29 14.32
CA ARG A 3 10.83 -13.43 13.66
C ARG A 3 11.48 -12.38 14.57
N ILE A 4 10.81 -11.95 15.64
CA ILE A 4 11.40 -11.07 16.67
C ILE A 4 12.37 -11.89 17.51
N GLY A 5 12.02 -13.14 17.84
CA GLY A 5 12.92 -14.09 18.50
C GLY A 5 14.23 -14.31 17.75
N ILE A 6 14.20 -14.38 16.41
CA ILE A 6 15.42 -14.46 15.58
C ILE A 6 16.28 -13.19 15.73
N GLY A 7 15.67 -12.01 15.79
CA GLY A 7 16.39 -10.75 16.00
C GLY A 7 17.04 -10.66 17.39
N VAL A 8 16.35 -11.13 18.42
CA VAL A 8 16.86 -11.23 19.79
C VAL A 8 18.03 -12.20 19.86
N LEU A 9 17.95 -13.36 19.20
CA LEU A 9 19.03 -14.35 19.16
C LEU A 9 20.28 -13.82 18.44
N ILE A 10 20.11 -13.16 17.29
CA ILE A 10 21.23 -12.54 16.56
C ILE A 10 21.85 -11.41 17.40
N GLY A 11 21.04 -10.58 18.04
CA GLY A 11 21.50 -9.53 18.93
C GLY A 11 22.26 -10.06 20.15
N ALA A 12 21.75 -11.13 20.77
CA ALA A 12 22.43 -11.82 21.87
C ALA A 12 23.78 -12.39 21.43
N ALA A 13 23.86 -12.99 20.24
CA ALA A 13 25.11 -13.50 19.69
C ALA A 13 26.16 -12.39 19.50
N VAL A 14 25.75 -11.22 18.99
CA VAL A 14 26.64 -10.04 18.90
C VAL A 14 27.10 -9.59 20.28
N GLY A 15 26.22 -9.61 21.29
CA GLY A 15 26.57 -9.34 22.68
C GLY A 15 27.59 -10.34 23.26
N VAL A 16 27.47 -11.63 22.91
CA VAL A 16 28.44 -12.66 23.29
C VAL A 16 29.80 -12.41 22.63
N PHE A 17 29.84 -12.07 21.34
CA PHE A 17 31.09 -11.70 20.67
C PHE A 17 31.75 -10.44 21.26
N ALA A 18 30.94 -9.42 21.60
CA ALA A 18 31.43 -8.24 22.30
C ALA A 18 31.98 -8.56 23.69
N SER A 19 31.36 -9.51 24.41
CA SER A 19 31.85 -9.97 25.71
C SER A 19 33.17 -10.73 25.63
N ALA A 20 33.39 -11.51 24.56
CA ALA A 20 34.67 -12.15 24.29
C ALA A 20 35.77 -11.12 23.98
N GLY A 21 35.45 -10.09 23.18
CA GLY A 21 36.37 -8.97 22.93
C GLY A 21 36.74 -8.18 24.18
N TRP A 22 35.78 -7.97 25.09
CA TRP A 22 36.02 -7.33 26.39
C TRP A 22 36.95 -8.15 27.29
N LEU A 23 36.74 -9.47 27.38
CA LEU A 23 37.62 -10.37 28.13
C LEU A 23 39.04 -10.40 27.57
N ILE A 24 39.20 -10.37 26.24
CA ILE A 24 40.51 -10.29 25.60
C ILE A 24 41.18 -8.93 25.91
N ALA A 25 40.44 -7.83 25.88
CA ALA A 25 40.97 -6.50 26.20
C ALA A 25 41.45 -6.40 27.66
N GLN A 26 40.79 -7.08 28.59
CA GLN A 26 41.21 -7.12 30.01
C GLN A 26 42.54 -7.85 30.23
N LEU A 27 42.98 -8.71 29.31
CA LEU A 27 44.33 -9.29 29.38
C LEU A 27 45.44 -8.26 29.13
N PHE A 28 45.11 -7.11 28.53
CA PHE A 28 46.06 -6.07 28.16
C PHE A 28 45.94 -4.79 29.02
N LEU A 29 44.96 -4.70 29.91
CA LEU A 29 44.71 -3.52 30.75
C LEU A 29 45.10 -3.81 32.22
N PRO A 30 45.82 -2.89 32.90
CA PRO A 30 46.20 -3.09 34.29
C PRO A 30 45.00 -2.95 35.22
N GLY A 31 44.73 -3.99 36.01
CA GLY A 31 43.71 -4.02 37.06
C GLY A 31 42.81 -5.26 36.97
N GLU A 32 42.72 -6.04 38.05
CA GLU A 32 41.82 -7.20 38.09
C GLU A 32 40.38 -6.73 38.35
N PRO A 33 39.47 -6.89 37.37
CA PRO A 33 38.06 -6.66 37.59
C PRO A 33 37.50 -7.76 38.51
N GLY A 34 36.85 -7.39 39.60
CA GLY A 34 36.17 -8.38 40.44
C GLY A 34 35.14 -9.20 39.64
N LEU A 35 34.99 -10.48 39.96
CA LEU A 35 34.07 -11.44 39.30
C LEU A 35 32.64 -10.91 39.16
N ALA A 36 32.16 -10.15 40.14
CA ALA A 36 30.84 -9.51 40.10
C ALA A 36 30.73 -8.45 38.99
N HIS A 37 31.82 -7.70 38.73
CA HIS A 37 31.85 -6.65 37.73
C HIS A 37 31.92 -7.22 36.30
N THR A 38 32.74 -8.27 36.10
CA THR A 38 32.78 -9.01 34.82
C THR A 38 31.45 -9.70 34.52
N ALA A 39 30.81 -10.34 35.50
CA ALA A 39 29.49 -10.94 35.32
C ALA A 39 28.42 -9.90 34.92
N LEU A 40 28.44 -8.72 35.55
CA LEU A 40 27.54 -7.61 35.22
C LEU A 40 27.75 -7.07 33.81
N ILE A 41 29.00 -6.88 33.38
CA ILE A 41 29.32 -6.35 32.04
C ILE A 41 28.95 -7.36 30.96
N ILE A 42 29.26 -8.64 31.15
CA ILE A 42 28.90 -9.70 30.21
C ILE A 42 27.37 -9.84 30.12
N GLY A 43 26.69 -9.88 31.27
CA GLY A 43 25.23 -9.91 31.33
C GLY A 43 24.59 -8.70 30.64
N GLY A 44 25.15 -7.50 30.86
CA GLY A 44 24.73 -6.26 30.22
C GLY A 44 24.94 -6.23 28.71
N LEU A 45 26.08 -6.75 28.22
CA LEU A 45 26.38 -6.83 26.79
C LEU A 45 25.46 -7.82 26.06
N VAL A 46 25.20 -8.99 26.66
CA VAL A 46 24.33 -10.00 26.08
C VAL A 46 22.86 -9.57 26.12
N ALA A 47 22.38 -9.07 27.26
CA ALA A 47 21.01 -8.57 27.40
C ALA A 47 20.78 -7.31 26.56
N GLY A 48 21.74 -6.38 26.53
CA GLY A 48 21.72 -5.18 25.71
C GLY A 48 21.72 -5.51 24.21
N GLY A 49 22.58 -6.45 23.79
CA GLY A 49 22.59 -6.97 22.42
C GLY A 49 21.27 -7.63 22.02
N ALA A 50 20.70 -8.45 22.91
CA ALA A 50 19.41 -9.10 22.71
C ALA A 50 18.26 -8.09 22.55
N CYS A 51 18.22 -7.06 23.40
CA CYS A 51 17.24 -5.98 23.34
C CYS A 51 17.40 -5.13 22.07
N ALA A 52 18.64 -4.74 21.72
CA ALA A 52 18.92 -3.98 20.50
C ALA A 52 18.56 -4.79 19.24
N GLY A 53 18.91 -6.08 19.18
CA GLY A 53 18.54 -6.97 18.09
C GLY A 53 17.03 -7.17 17.97
N GLY A 54 16.34 -7.32 19.11
CA GLY A 54 14.88 -7.34 19.17
C GLY A 54 14.24 -6.05 18.66
N LEU A 55 14.74 -4.88 19.07
CA LEU A 55 14.28 -3.57 18.61
C LEU A 55 14.55 -3.32 17.14
N ILE A 56 15.74 -3.65 16.64
CA ILE A 56 16.10 -3.52 15.21
C ILE A 56 15.18 -4.41 14.35
N GLN A 57 14.91 -5.63 14.81
CA GLN A 57 14.05 -6.56 14.11
C GLN A 57 12.57 -6.16 14.19
N PHE A 58 12.14 -5.61 15.32
CA PHE A 58 10.82 -5.00 15.50
C PHE A 58 10.64 -3.79 14.55
N TYR A 59 11.63 -2.89 14.50
CA TYR A 59 11.66 -1.78 13.55
C TYR A 59 11.70 -2.25 12.09
N ARG A 60 12.45 -3.29 11.76
CA ARG A 60 12.46 -3.88 10.41
C ARG A 60 11.12 -4.50 10.04
N GLN A 61 10.40 -5.09 10.99
CA GLN A 61 9.04 -5.58 10.76
C GLN A 61 8.04 -4.44 10.56
N HIS A 62 8.26 -3.31 11.21
CA HIS A 62 7.45 -2.10 11.06
C HIS A 62 7.94 -1.12 9.99
N ARG A 63 9.03 -1.43 9.27
CA ARG A 63 9.49 -0.66 8.09
C ARG A 63 8.65 -0.89 6.83
N LEU A 64 7.82 -1.92 6.81
CA LEU A 64 6.78 -2.02 5.79
C LEU A 64 5.68 -1.02 6.17
N PRO A 65 5.29 -0.11 5.27
CA PRO A 65 4.16 0.78 5.50
C PRO A 65 2.95 -0.04 5.95
N LEU A 66 2.10 0.54 6.79
CA LEU A 66 0.88 -0.13 7.23
C LEU A 66 0.03 -0.44 5.98
N MET A 67 -0.10 -1.73 5.66
CA MET A 67 -0.79 -2.25 4.48
C MET A 67 -1.87 -3.23 4.88
N LEU A 68 -3.02 -3.21 4.20
CA LEU A 68 -4.03 -4.24 4.37
C LEU A 68 -3.45 -5.64 4.02
N PRO A 69 -3.94 -6.72 4.64
CA PRO A 69 -3.38 -8.06 4.46
C PRO A 69 -3.33 -8.53 3.00
N HIS A 70 -4.30 -8.12 2.18
CA HIS A 70 -4.34 -8.45 0.76
C HIS A 70 -3.23 -7.73 -0.03
N TYR A 71 -3.13 -6.41 0.09
CA TYR A 71 -2.05 -5.63 -0.53
C TYR A 71 -0.67 -6.08 -0.06
N ARG A 72 -0.54 -6.49 1.22
CA ARG A 72 0.71 -7.05 1.74
C ARG A 72 1.10 -8.35 1.04
N ARG A 73 0.15 -9.25 0.78
CA ARG A 73 0.42 -10.52 0.08
C ARG A 73 0.88 -10.28 -1.34
N GLU A 74 0.22 -9.37 -2.04
CA GLU A 74 0.58 -9.00 -3.41
C GLU A 74 1.94 -8.29 -3.49
N HIS A 75 2.24 -7.38 -2.57
CA HIS A 75 3.57 -6.76 -2.49
C HIS A 75 4.68 -7.81 -2.29
N LEU A 76 4.42 -8.82 -1.47
CA LEU A 76 5.36 -9.92 -1.26
C LEU A 76 5.52 -10.78 -2.53
N ARG A 77 4.46 -11.01 -3.30
CA ARG A 77 4.54 -11.69 -4.61
C ARG A 77 5.37 -10.86 -5.60
N LEU A 78 5.14 -9.55 -5.65
CA LEU A 78 5.88 -8.64 -6.53
C LEU A 78 7.37 -8.60 -6.18
N ARG A 79 7.72 -8.63 -4.88
CA ARG A 79 9.11 -8.81 -4.44
C ARG A 79 9.74 -10.11 -4.94
N GLN A 80 8.98 -11.22 -4.94
CA GLN A 80 9.47 -12.50 -5.45
C GLN A 80 9.71 -12.42 -6.96
N LEU A 81 8.79 -11.83 -7.72
CA LEU A 81 8.96 -11.59 -9.16
C LEU A 81 10.22 -10.74 -9.43
N ALA A 82 10.38 -9.61 -8.73
CA ALA A 82 11.56 -8.76 -8.88
C ALA A 82 12.87 -9.50 -8.54
N GLN A 83 12.87 -10.37 -7.53
CA GLN A 83 14.04 -11.20 -7.21
C GLN A 83 14.37 -12.21 -8.31
N GLN A 84 13.37 -12.85 -8.92
CA GLN A 84 13.57 -13.76 -10.05
C GLN A 84 14.10 -13.00 -11.28
N LEU A 85 13.55 -11.82 -11.55
CA LEU A 85 13.98 -10.93 -12.63
C LEU A 85 15.44 -10.53 -12.45
N ARG A 86 15.86 -10.17 -11.23
CA ARG A 86 17.28 -9.91 -10.91
C ARG A 86 18.18 -11.09 -11.22
N GLN A 87 17.78 -12.29 -10.81
CA GLN A 87 18.57 -13.50 -11.06
C GLN A 87 18.72 -13.75 -12.57
N ASN A 88 17.64 -13.56 -13.34
CA ASN A 88 17.67 -13.73 -14.79
C ASN A 88 18.52 -12.65 -15.47
N LEU A 89 18.39 -11.39 -15.07
CA LEU A 89 19.21 -10.30 -15.61
C LEU A 89 20.69 -10.49 -15.29
N CYS A 90 21.04 -10.91 -14.06
CA CYS A 90 22.42 -11.25 -13.70
C CYS A 90 22.98 -12.36 -14.59
N ARG A 91 22.17 -13.37 -14.94
CA ARG A 91 22.58 -14.47 -15.82
C ARG A 91 22.77 -14.02 -17.26
N LEU A 92 21.90 -13.15 -17.76
CA LEU A 92 21.94 -12.66 -19.15
C LEU A 92 23.04 -11.64 -19.39
N THR A 93 23.29 -10.75 -18.42
CA THR A 93 24.17 -9.59 -18.62
C THR A 93 25.52 -9.73 -17.93
N GLY A 94 25.66 -10.70 -17.01
CA GLY A 94 26.88 -10.91 -16.22
C GLY A 94 27.17 -9.82 -15.18
N VAL A 95 26.33 -8.77 -15.12
CA VAL A 95 26.48 -7.65 -14.19
C VAL A 95 25.94 -8.05 -12.82
N LYS A 96 26.79 -7.97 -11.78
CA LYS A 96 26.41 -8.25 -10.38
C LYS A 96 25.86 -7.03 -9.63
N SER A 97 25.62 -5.91 -10.32
CA SER A 97 25.13 -4.69 -9.71
C SER A 97 23.68 -4.86 -9.24
N SER A 98 23.32 -4.13 -8.18
CA SER A 98 21.93 -3.93 -7.82
C SER A 98 21.25 -3.16 -8.96
N TYR A 99 20.21 -3.72 -9.57
CA TYR A 99 19.36 -3.02 -10.55
C TYR A 99 18.50 -1.99 -9.81
N PRO A 100 18.85 -0.68 -9.83
CA PRO A 100 18.17 0.34 -9.05
C PRO A 100 16.73 0.57 -9.51
N GLU A 101 16.44 0.40 -10.80
CA GLU A 101 15.09 0.57 -11.36
C GLU A 101 14.10 -0.41 -10.73
N LEU A 102 14.53 -1.65 -10.47
CA LEU A 102 13.71 -2.65 -9.78
C LEU A 102 13.49 -2.30 -8.30
N ASP A 103 14.48 -1.71 -7.62
CA ASP A 103 14.30 -1.24 -6.23
C ASP A 103 13.34 -0.05 -6.18
N GLU A 104 13.41 0.82 -7.18
CA GLU A 104 12.54 2.00 -7.30
C GLU A 104 11.07 1.60 -7.53
N ILE A 105 10.82 0.63 -8.42
CA ILE A 105 9.48 0.08 -8.64
C ILE A 105 8.92 -0.55 -7.37
N LEU A 106 9.74 -1.33 -6.65
CA LEU A 106 9.33 -1.93 -5.39
C LEU A 106 8.98 -0.89 -4.33
N ARG A 107 9.72 0.23 -4.31
CA ARG A 107 9.43 1.34 -3.40
C ARG A 107 8.14 2.05 -3.77
N LYS A 108 7.94 2.37 -5.05
CA LYS A 108 6.73 3.00 -5.57
C LYS A 108 5.48 2.13 -5.35
N ASP A 109 5.56 0.83 -5.62
CA ASP A 109 4.47 -0.11 -5.33
C ASP A 109 4.14 -0.17 -3.81
N ALA A 110 5.16 -0.10 -2.94
CA ALA A 110 4.93 -0.03 -1.50
C ALA A 110 4.20 1.26 -1.09
N ASP A 111 4.57 2.40 -1.67
CA ASP A 111 3.92 3.69 -1.39
C ASP A 111 2.47 3.71 -1.90
N LEU A 112 2.20 3.18 -3.10
CA LEU A 112 0.85 3.03 -3.65
C LEU A 112 -0.05 2.20 -2.74
N ARG A 113 0.43 1.02 -2.34
CA ARG A 113 -0.32 0.10 -1.46
C ARG A 113 -0.56 0.70 -0.08
N HIS A 114 0.35 1.56 0.38
CA HIS A 114 0.15 2.31 1.61
C HIS A 114 -0.95 3.36 1.46
N ARG A 115 -0.90 4.18 0.39
CA ARG A 115 -1.93 5.19 0.09
C ARG A 115 -3.31 4.55 -0.08
N ALA A 116 -3.41 3.47 -0.84
CA ALA A 116 -4.67 2.72 -1.00
C ALA A 116 -5.17 2.13 0.33
N THR A 117 -4.26 1.67 1.19
CA THR A 117 -4.62 1.21 2.54
C THR A 117 -5.20 2.35 3.38
N GLN A 118 -4.58 3.53 3.37
CA GLN A 118 -5.08 4.69 4.10
C GLN A 118 -6.45 5.12 3.59
N LEU A 119 -6.64 5.23 2.26
CA LEU A 119 -7.93 5.58 1.65
C LEU A 119 -9.01 4.55 2.00
N ARG A 120 -8.70 3.25 1.90
CA ARG A 120 -9.66 2.20 2.24
C ARG A 120 -10.05 2.23 3.71
N LEU A 121 -9.11 2.53 4.61
CA LEU A 121 -9.39 2.71 6.04
C LEU A 121 -10.24 3.96 6.31
N GLN A 122 -9.98 5.06 5.59
CA GLN A 122 -10.77 6.29 5.68
C GLN A 122 -12.21 6.04 5.21
N ILE A 123 -12.39 5.47 4.02
CA ILE A 123 -13.70 5.08 3.48
C ILE A 123 -14.45 4.18 4.45
N LEU A 124 -13.79 3.18 5.04
CA LEU A 124 -14.40 2.28 6.02
C LEU A 124 -14.78 2.99 7.32
N LYS A 125 -13.97 3.94 7.78
CA LYS A 125 -14.25 4.71 8.99
C LYS A 125 -15.47 5.61 8.79
N ASP A 126 -15.55 6.26 7.63
CA ASP A 126 -16.68 7.13 7.27
C ASP A 126 -17.95 6.31 7.06
N ALA A 127 -17.84 5.18 6.36
CA ALA A 127 -18.94 4.23 6.17
C ALA A 127 -19.47 3.70 7.52
N ARG A 128 -18.60 3.26 8.43
CA ARG A 128 -19.01 2.74 9.75
C ARG A 128 -19.68 3.79 10.63
N ARG A 129 -19.29 5.07 10.51
CA ARG A 129 -19.92 6.17 11.25
C ARG A 129 -21.29 6.52 10.67
N GLY A 130 -21.45 6.39 9.36
CA GLY A 130 -22.67 6.74 8.65
C GLY A 130 -23.71 5.61 8.58
N LEU A 131 -23.33 4.35 8.74
CA LEU A 131 -24.23 3.20 8.58
C LEU A 131 -24.94 2.79 9.88
N SER A 132 -26.26 2.65 9.80
CA SER A 132 -27.04 1.96 10.84
C SER A 132 -27.17 0.46 10.54
N TRP A 133 -27.56 -0.34 11.53
CA TRP A 133 -27.79 -1.78 11.33
C TRP A 133 -28.93 -2.06 10.33
N VAL A 134 -29.93 -1.18 10.25
CA VAL A 134 -31.01 -1.27 9.26
C VAL A 134 -30.48 -1.05 7.84
N ASP A 135 -29.54 -0.12 7.66
CA ASP A 135 -28.92 0.14 6.36
C ASP A 135 -28.09 -1.05 5.87
N HIS A 136 -27.42 -1.74 6.81
CA HIS A 136 -26.70 -2.98 6.56
C HIS A 136 -27.61 -4.09 6.02
N LEU A 137 -28.74 -4.34 6.68
CA LEU A 137 -29.71 -5.35 6.21
C LEU A 137 -30.32 -4.96 4.86
N ARG A 138 -30.62 -3.68 4.68
CA ARG A 138 -31.28 -3.18 3.46
C ARG A 138 -30.35 -3.15 2.25
N ALA A 139 -29.06 -2.91 2.44
CA ALA A 139 -28.07 -3.13 1.41
C ALA A 139 -27.99 -4.62 1.04
N GLY A 140 -28.03 -5.52 2.03
CA GLY A 140 -28.09 -6.97 1.80
C GLY A 140 -29.25 -7.41 0.91
N ILE A 141 -30.41 -6.76 0.99
CA ILE A 141 -31.60 -7.06 0.16
C ILE A 141 -31.44 -6.55 -1.28
N GLU A 142 -30.88 -5.36 -1.51
CA GLU A 142 -30.62 -4.88 -2.88
C GLU A 142 -29.53 -5.70 -3.58
N PHE A 143 -28.53 -6.17 -2.84
CA PHE A 143 -27.53 -7.12 -3.36
C PHE A 143 -28.09 -8.51 -3.68
N PHE A 144 -29.26 -8.88 -3.14
CA PHE A 144 -29.96 -10.10 -3.58
C PHE A 144 -30.44 -10.02 -5.03
N GLY A 145 -30.78 -8.82 -5.51
CA GLY A 145 -31.29 -8.59 -6.87
C GLY A 145 -30.20 -8.48 -7.94
N GLU A 146 -29.00 -8.02 -7.59
CA GLU A 146 -27.86 -7.87 -8.53
C GLU A 146 -27.10 -9.19 -8.80
N GLY A 147 -27.63 -10.31 -8.29
CA GLY A 147 -26.95 -11.60 -8.30
C GLY A 147 -26.01 -11.71 -7.10
N PHE A 148 -26.37 -12.57 -6.15
CA PHE A 148 -25.49 -12.92 -5.05
C PHE A 148 -24.12 -13.35 -5.59
N PRO A 149 -23.00 -12.76 -5.13
CA PRO A 149 -21.68 -13.13 -5.60
C PRO A 149 -21.21 -14.41 -4.88
N PHE A 150 -21.98 -15.51 -5.02
CA PHE A 150 -21.45 -16.84 -4.74
C PHE A 150 -20.46 -17.29 -5.81
N ALA A 151 -20.39 -16.60 -6.96
CA ALA A 151 -19.46 -16.94 -8.04
C ALA A 151 -17.99 -16.60 -7.73
N THR A 152 -17.69 -15.69 -6.78
CA THR A 152 -16.30 -15.29 -6.44
C THR A 152 -15.86 -15.70 -5.03
N GLY A 153 -16.69 -16.43 -4.27
CA GLY A 153 -16.25 -17.23 -3.11
C GLY A 153 -15.79 -16.50 -1.84
N ARG A 154 -15.60 -15.18 -1.81
CA ARG A 154 -15.36 -14.41 -0.56
C ARG A 154 -15.90 -13.00 -0.67
N ILE A 155 -17.03 -12.74 -0.02
CA ILE A 155 -17.46 -11.36 0.26
C ILE A 155 -16.54 -10.82 1.35
N ASP A 156 -15.59 -9.96 1.00
CA ASP A 156 -14.81 -9.24 1.99
C ASP A 156 -15.76 -8.32 2.77
N ARG A 157 -15.95 -8.59 4.06
CA ARG A 157 -16.86 -7.86 4.95
C ARG A 157 -16.66 -6.34 4.89
N THR A 158 -15.44 -5.90 4.62
CA THR A 158 -15.08 -4.49 4.42
C THR A 158 -15.65 -3.89 3.14
N GLU A 159 -15.61 -4.63 2.04
CA GLU A 159 -16.15 -4.18 0.76
C GLU A 159 -17.67 -4.06 0.82
N TRP A 160 -18.32 -4.98 1.54
CA TRP A 160 -19.76 -4.93 1.79
C TRP A 160 -20.18 -3.66 2.58
N VAL A 161 -19.44 -3.31 3.65
CA VAL A 161 -19.71 -2.10 4.45
C VAL A 161 -19.59 -0.85 3.59
N TRP A 162 -18.54 -0.76 2.78
CA TRP A 162 -18.35 0.35 1.85
C TRP A 162 -19.53 0.45 0.88
N ARG A 163 -19.85 -0.62 0.14
CA ARG A 163 -20.92 -0.59 -0.87
C ARG A 163 -22.29 -0.25 -0.27
N ALA A 164 -22.59 -0.73 0.94
CA ALA A 164 -23.81 -0.38 1.66
C ALA A 164 -23.90 1.12 1.96
N TYR A 165 -22.78 1.76 2.30
CA TYR A 165 -22.74 3.20 2.56
C TYR A 165 -22.96 4.03 1.29
N ARG A 166 -22.40 3.60 0.15
CA ARG A 166 -22.65 4.24 -1.16
C ARG A 166 -24.14 4.29 -1.48
N ILE A 167 -24.78 3.12 -1.40
CA ILE A 167 -26.21 2.97 -1.68
C ILE A 167 -27.04 3.86 -0.75
N LYS A 168 -26.67 3.92 0.54
CA LYS A 168 -27.34 4.81 1.49
C LYS A 168 -27.27 6.27 1.05
N LEU A 169 -26.08 6.78 0.72
CA LEU A 169 -25.89 8.16 0.29
C LEU A 169 -26.69 8.48 -0.98
N GLU A 170 -26.67 7.58 -1.96
CA GLU A 170 -27.44 7.73 -3.20
C GLU A 170 -28.94 7.83 -2.93
N ARG A 171 -29.47 6.99 -2.04
CA ARG A 171 -30.88 7.04 -1.64
C ARG A 171 -31.21 8.31 -0.87
N GLU A 172 -30.36 8.76 0.06
CA GLU A 172 -30.58 10.01 0.80
C GLU A 172 -30.66 11.21 -0.15
N VAL A 173 -29.75 11.29 -1.13
CA VAL A 173 -29.76 12.33 -2.16
C VAL A 173 -31.03 12.24 -3.01
N GLN A 174 -31.42 11.04 -3.47
CA GLN A 174 -32.66 10.84 -4.24
C GLN A 174 -33.91 11.19 -3.44
N GLN A 175 -33.97 10.84 -2.15
CA GLN A 175 -35.10 11.18 -1.28
C GLN A 175 -35.21 12.68 -1.06
N MET A 176 -34.09 13.37 -0.88
CA MET A 176 -34.06 14.83 -0.75
C MET A 176 -34.45 15.52 -2.06
N GLY A 177 -34.00 15.01 -3.21
CA GLY A 177 -34.44 15.49 -4.53
C GLY A 177 -35.96 15.36 -4.72
N ARG A 178 -36.54 14.20 -4.42
CA ARG A 178 -38.00 14.00 -4.50
C ARG A 178 -38.78 14.88 -3.51
N ARG A 179 -38.21 15.16 -2.33
CA ARG A 179 -38.83 16.08 -1.35
C ARG A 179 -38.80 17.52 -1.83
N LEU A 180 -37.71 17.92 -2.48
CA LEU A 180 -37.59 19.23 -3.10
C LEU A 180 -38.61 19.40 -4.24
N GLU A 181 -38.70 18.43 -5.15
CA GLU A 181 -39.66 18.43 -6.27
C GLU A 181 -41.13 18.49 -5.83
N ARG A 182 -41.44 17.90 -4.67
CA ARG A 182 -42.80 17.86 -4.11
C ARG A 182 -43.09 19.02 -3.16
N ASN A 183 -42.08 19.82 -2.82
CA ASN A 183 -42.26 20.92 -1.88
C ASN A 183 -43.08 22.04 -2.55
N ARG A 184 -44.14 22.48 -1.87
CA ARG A 184 -44.97 23.61 -2.31
C ARG A 184 -44.74 24.87 -1.48
N ASP A 185 -43.94 24.76 -0.41
CA ASP A 185 -43.69 25.84 0.55
C ASP A 185 -42.35 26.53 0.26
N ALA A 186 -42.40 27.77 -0.22
CA ALA A 186 -41.22 28.58 -0.53
C ALA A 186 -40.30 28.82 0.69
N ALA A 187 -40.88 28.91 1.90
CA ALA A 187 -40.12 29.14 3.13
C ALA A 187 -39.25 27.94 3.56
N LEU A 188 -39.56 26.73 3.11
CA LEU A 188 -38.80 25.51 3.40
C LEU A 188 -37.83 25.13 2.27
N GLU A 189 -38.00 25.74 1.10
CA GLU A 189 -37.26 25.40 -0.11
C GLU A 189 -35.76 25.66 0.05
N GLU A 190 -35.36 26.82 0.57
CA GLU A 190 -33.95 27.16 0.78
C GLU A 190 -33.23 26.19 1.74
N ARG A 191 -33.90 25.76 2.81
CA ARG A 191 -33.34 24.80 3.77
C ARG A 191 -33.19 23.41 3.16
N LEU A 192 -34.17 22.97 2.36
CA LEU A 192 -34.11 21.70 1.64
C LEU A 192 -33.05 21.72 0.53
N LEU A 193 -32.90 22.84 -0.19
CA LEU A 193 -31.85 23.06 -1.18
C LEU A 193 -30.46 23.00 -0.54
N PHE A 194 -30.27 23.65 0.60
CA PHE A 194 -29.00 23.58 1.33
C PHE A 194 -28.68 22.15 1.76
N ALA A 195 -29.64 21.45 2.36
CA ALA A 195 -29.46 20.07 2.81
C ALA A 195 -29.22 19.10 1.63
N TYR A 196 -29.91 19.29 0.49
CA TYR A 196 -29.67 18.55 -0.73
C TYR A 196 -28.25 18.79 -1.27
N ARG A 197 -27.80 20.04 -1.37
CA ARG A 197 -26.44 20.38 -1.82
C ARG A 197 -25.38 19.80 -0.90
N GLN A 198 -25.60 19.84 0.41
CA GLN A 198 -24.70 19.22 1.38
C GLN A 198 -24.59 17.70 1.16
N LYS A 199 -25.72 17.01 1.00
CA LYS A 199 -25.75 15.56 0.74
C LYS A 199 -25.18 15.17 -0.62
N ALA A 200 -25.42 15.98 -1.65
CA ALA A 200 -24.82 15.77 -2.97
C ALA A 200 -23.30 15.94 -2.93
N ARG A 201 -22.78 16.90 -2.14
CA ARG A 201 -21.34 17.07 -1.91
C ARG A 201 -20.74 15.89 -1.16
N GLU A 202 -21.41 15.39 -0.14
CA GLU A 202 -20.99 14.17 0.58
C GLU A 202 -20.86 12.99 -0.39
N LEU A 203 -21.86 12.75 -1.24
CA LEU A 203 -21.82 11.69 -2.26
C LEU A 203 -20.72 11.91 -3.31
N ALA A 204 -20.54 13.15 -3.78
CA ALA A 204 -19.49 13.49 -4.75
C ALA A 204 -18.09 13.24 -4.17
N SER A 205 -17.84 13.71 -2.95
CA SER A 205 -16.57 13.48 -2.25
C SER A 205 -16.32 11.99 -2.02
N PHE A 206 -17.36 11.22 -1.71
CA PHE A 206 -17.24 9.77 -1.58
C PHE A 206 -16.87 9.11 -2.91
N ARG A 207 -17.57 9.43 -4.01
CA ARG A 207 -17.25 8.90 -5.34
C ARG A 207 -15.84 9.27 -5.80
N GLN A 208 -15.35 10.44 -5.44
CA GLN A 208 -13.96 10.83 -5.71
C GLN A 208 -12.97 9.93 -4.97
N LEU A 209 -13.23 9.60 -3.70
CA LEU A 209 -12.42 8.63 -2.95
C LEU A 209 -12.49 7.22 -3.57
N GLU A 210 -13.65 6.80 -4.09
CA GLU A 210 -13.77 5.51 -4.80
C GLU A 210 -12.95 5.49 -6.10
N ARG A 211 -13.04 6.55 -6.91
CA ARG A 211 -12.30 6.69 -8.18
C ARG A 211 -10.80 6.70 -7.95
N THR A 212 -10.33 7.48 -6.99
CA THR A 212 -8.89 7.53 -6.65
C THR A 212 -8.38 6.19 -6.17
N LEU A 213 -9.14 5.46 -5.34
CA LEU A 213 -8.78 4.11 -4.94
C LEU A 213 -8.73 3.14 -6.14
N HIS A 214 -9.72 3.19 -7.03
CA HIS A 214 -9.75 2.33 -8.21
C HIS A 214 -8.58 2.62 -9.17
N GLN A 215 -8.24 3.88 -9.35
CA GLN A 215 -7.09 4.30 -10.15
C GLN A 215 -5.79 3.79 -9.51
N LEU A 216 -5.60 3.92 -8.19
CA LEU A 216 -4.42 3.34 -7.50
C LEU A 216 -4.34 1.82 -7.68
N GLU A 217 -5.46 1.09 -7.58
CA GLU A 217 -5.48 -0.36 -7.79
C GLU A 217 -5.16 -0.74 -9.23
N THR A 218 -5.59 0.08 -10.19
CA THR A 218 -5.26 -0.10 -11.62
C THR A 218 -3.77 0.11 -11.85
N GLU A 219 -3.18 1.19 -11.34
CA GLU A 219 -1.74 1.42 -11.45
C GLU A 219 -0.91 0.29 -10.83
N MET A 220 -1.32 -0.22 -9.65
CA MET A 220 -0.68 -1.40 -9.05
C MET A 220 -0.74 -2.62 -9.97
N SER A 221 -1.87 -2.85 -10.65
CA SER A 221 -2.03 -3.98 -11.55
C SER A 221 -1.16 -3.86 -12.81
N ILE A 222 -0.99 -2.64 -13.35
CA ILE A 222 -0.13 -2.37 -14.51
C ILE A 222 1.33 -2.64 -14.14
N ILE A 223 1.78 -2.25 -12.93
CA ILE A 223 3.14 -2.55 -12.45
C ILE A 223 3.38 -4.07 -12.39
N VAL A 224 2.42 -4.82 -11.83
CA VAL A 224 2.53 -6.30 -11.75
C VAL A 224 2.66 -6.88 -13.15
N ALA A 225 1.76 -6.51 -14.07
CA ALA A 225 1.76 -7.04 -15.43
C ALA A 225 3.03 -6.66 -16.20
N GLY A 226 3.55 -5.44 -16.02
CA GLY A 226 4.81 -5.00 -16.61
C GLY A 226 5.99 -5.84 -16.16
N LEU A 227 6.10 -6.11 -14.86
CA LEU A 227 7.15 -6.98 -14.32
C LEU A 227 7.01 -8.44 -14.76
N GLU A 228 5.78 -8.97 -14.85
CA GLU A 228 5.53 -10.32 -15.36
C GLU A 228 5.92 -10.44 -16.84
N SER A 229 5.59 -9.45 -17.67
CA SER A 229 5.99 -9.40 -19.08
C SER A 229 7.51 -9.41 -19.25
N LEU A 230 8.23 -8.64 -18.42
CA LEU A 230 9.69 -8.60 -18.45
C LEU A 230 10.33 -9.88 -17.93
N LEU A 231 9.71 -10.52 -16.94
CA LEU A 231 10.13 -11.84 -16.50
C LEU A 231 10.03 -12.84 -17.66
N VAL A 232 8.91 -12.86 -18.38
CA VAL A 232 8.73 -13.76 -19.55
C VAL A 232 9.75 -13.46 -20.64
N GLU A 233 9.99 -12.18 -20.95
CA GLU A 233 10.96 -11.81 -21.99
C GLU A 233 12.40 -12.16 -21.60
N THR A 234 12.79 -11.97 -20.33
CA THR A 234 14.11 -12.40 -19.84
C THR A 234 14.26 -13.92 -19.85
N ILE A 235 13.20 -14.68 -19.55
CA ILE A 235 13.22 -16.14 -19.67
C ILE A 235 13.36 -16.56 -21.14
N ARG A 236 12.62 -15.93 -22.06
CA ARG A 236 12.69 -16.18 -23.49
C ARG A 236 14.10 -15.94 -24.03
N LEU A 237 14.70 -14.80 -23.70
CA LEU A 237 16.08 -14.45 -24.07
C LEU A 237 17.11 -15.41 -23.45
N GLY A 238 16.85 -15.92 -22.24
CA GLY A 238 17.71 -16.93 -21.60
C GLY A 238 17.60 -18.33 -22.21
N SER A 239 16.45 -18.67 -22.81
CA SER A 239 16.23 -19.95 -23.50
C SER A 239 16.85 -20.00 -24.91
N LEU A 240 17.03 -18.83 -25.52
CA LEU A 240 17.79 -18.66 -26.76
C LEU A 240 19.27 -18.72 -26.38
N ASN A 241 19.88 -19.90 -26.46
CA ASN A 241 21.32 -20.12 -26.23
C ASN A 241 22.17 -19.27 -27.20
N ALA A 242 22.34 -17.97 -26.91
CA ALA A 242 23.28 -17.11 -27.61
C ALA A 242 24.65 -17.26 -26.93
N PRO A 243 25.71 -17.60 -27.67
CA PRO A 243 27.02 -17.86 -27.09
C PRO A 243 27.60 -16.56 -26.53
N ALA A 244 27.67 -16.44 -25.20
CA ALA A 244 28.55 -15.64 -24.32
C ALA A 244 29.08 -14.22 -24.73
N ILE A 245 28.74 -13.66 -25.89
CA ILE A 245 29.40 -12.50 -26.51
C ILE A 245 28.39 -11.45 -26.96
N THR A 246 27.11 -11.79 -27.18
CA THR A 246 26.05 -10.79 -27.23
C THR A 246 25.70 -10.35 -25.81
N GLN A 247 26.54 -9.49 -25.24
CA GLN A 247 26.18 -8.69 -24.08
C GLN A 247 24.96 -7.85 -24.49
N VAL A 248 23.75 -8.36 -24.23
CA VAL A 248 22.53 -7.58 -24.42
C VAL A 248 22.66 -6.39 -23.50
N ALA A 249 22.66 -5.19 -24.08
CA ALA A 249 22.82 -3.95 -23.34
C ALA A 249 21.73 -3.90 -22.25
N THR A 250 22.16 -3.92 -20.99
CA THR A 250 21.28 -3.81 -19.81
C THR A 250 20.30 -2.64 -19.97
N ASP A 251 20.75 -1.54 -20.56
CA ASP A 251 19.94 -0.36 -20.83
C ASP A 251 18.75 -0.63 -21.76
N GLN A 252 18.89 -1.48 -22.77
CA GLN A 252 17.79 -1.79 -23.70
C GLN A 252 16.71 -2.68 -23.06
N LEU A 253 17.11 -3.59 -22.16
CA LEU A 253 16.17 -4.45 -21.43
C LEU A 253 15.41 -3.72 -20.32
N LEU A 254 16.01 -2.68 -19.74
CA LEU A 254 15.41 -1.88 -18.67
C LEU A 254 14.62 -0.68 -19.19
N GLU A 255 14.78 -0.30 -20.46
CA GLU A 255 14.06 0.82 -21.06
C GLU A 255 12.53 0.72 -20.94
N PRO A 256 11.89 -0.45 -21.13
CA PRO A 256 10.46 -0.60 -20.89
C PRO A 256 10.06 -0.30 -19.44
N LEU A 257 10.91 -0.65 -18.46
CA LEU A 257 10.69 -0.30 -17.05
C LEU A 257 10.84 1.19 -16.80
N ARG A 258 11.82 1.84 -17.43
CA ARG A 258 12.04 3.29 -17.29
C ARG A 258 10.87 4.09 -17.88
N GLN A 259 10.35 3.67 -19.03
CA GLN A 259 9.18 4.28 -19.66
C GLN A 259 7.92 4.09 -18.80
N GLN A 260 7.71 2.89 -18.28
CA GLN A 260 6.63 2.62 -17.34
C GLN A 260 6.75 3.49 -16.09
N LEU A 261 7.94 3.55 -15.47
CA LEU A 261 8.21 4.40 -14.31
C LEU A 261 7.88 5.89 -14.55
N ARG A 262 8.23 6.43 -15.72
CA ARG A 262 7.92 7.82 -16.08
C ARG A 262 6.42 8.04 -16.30
N ALA A 263 5.75 7.13 -17.00
CA ALA A 263 4.30 7.18 -17.19
C ALA A 263 3.57 7.10 -15.84
N PHE A 264 4.06 6.26 -14.92
CA PHE A 264 3.53 6.15 -13.56
C PHE A 264 3.75 7.42 -12.74
N GLU A 265 4.93 8.03 -12.82
CA GLU A 265 5.19 9.31 -12.13
C GLU A 265 4.25 10.41 -12.60
N GLN A 266 3.98 10.47 -13.91
CA GLN A 266 3.02 11.41 -14.49
C GLN A 266 1.60 11.12 -14.00
N ALA A 267 1.14 9.86 -14.05
CA ALA A 267 -0.17 9.47 -13.55
C ALA A 267 -0.35 9.82 -12.05
N MET A 268 0.69 9.61 -11.24
CA MET A 268 0.66 9.97 -9.82
C MET A 268 0.64 11.49 -9.57
N GLN A 269 1.34 12.27 -10.38
CA GLN A 269 1.29 13.73 -10.32
C GLN A 269 -0.10 14.26 -10.71
N GLU A 270 -0.75 13.65 -11.71
CA GLU A 270 -2.12 13.97 -12.11
C GLU A 270 -3.17 13.61 -11.05
N MET A 271 -2.90 12.59 -10.22
CA MET A 271 -3.77 12.26 -9.08
C MET A 271 -3.59 13.23 -7.90
N GLU A 272 -2.42 13.84 -7.75
CA GLU A 272 -2.11 14.81 -6.69
C GLU A 272 -2.58 16.22 -7.06
N THR A 273 -2.69 16.56 -8.34
CA THR A 273 -3.35 17.79 -8.79
C THR A 273 -4.87 17.60 -8.71
N PRO A 274 -5.57 18.29 -7.80
CA PRO A 274 -7.02 18.30 -7.86
C PRO A 274 -7.39 18.86 -9.24
N ALA A 275 -8.25 18.14 -9.97
CA ALA A 275 -8.76 18.60 -11.24
C ALA A 275 -9.39 20.00 -11.06
N GLU A 276 -8.63 21.05 -11.41
CA GLU A 276 -9.06 22.45 -11.38
C GLU A 276 -10.33 22.68 -12.24
N SER A 277 -10.66 21.71 -13.09
CA SER A 277 -11.86 21.68 -13.91
C SER A 277 -13.18 21.59 -13.12
N GLU A 278 -13.22 21.06 -11.89
CA GLU A 278 -14.47 21.04 -11.11
C GLU A 278 -14.72 22.33 -10.31
N LEU A 279 -13.68 23.13 -10.02
CA LEU A 279 -13.85 24.46 -9.42
C LEU A 279 -14.35 25.50 -10.43
N LEU A 280 -13.98 25.36 -11.71
CA LEU A 280 -14.38 26.28 -12.77
C LEU A 280 -15.82 26.05 -13.27
N HIS A 281 -16.34 24.81 -13.24
CA HIS A 281 -17.72 24.54 -13.67
C HIS A 281 -18.80 24.89 -12.62
N LEU A 282 -18.43 25.10 -11.35
CA LEU A 282 -19.36 25.52 -10.30
C LEU A 282 -19.40 27.05 -10.09
N GLY A 283 -18.43 27.79 -10.64
CA GLY A 283 -18.42 29.26 -10.60
C GLY A 283 -19.17 29.95 -11.74
N GLN A 284 -19.43 29.25 -12.85
CA GLN A 284 -20.07 29.84 -14.04
C GLN A 284 -21.60 29.71 -14.09
N SER A 285 -22.22 28.80 -13.33
CA SER A 285 -23.69 28.69 -13.28
C SER A 285 -24.38 29.72 -12.38
N VAL A 286 -23.61 30.62 -11.73
CA VAL A 286 -24.13 31.72 -10.90
C VAL A 286 -23.98 33.08 -11.60
N ARG A 287 -23.53 33.12 -12.86
CA ARG A 287 -23.36 34.37 -13.63
C ARG A 287 -23.87 34.24 -15.06
N THR A 288 -25.12 33.87 -15.22
CA THR A 288 -25.92 34.27 -16.38
C THR A 288 -27.37 34.39 -15.93
N GLU A 289 -27.65 35.43 -15.16
CA GLU A 289 -28.92 36.16 -15.22
C GLU A 289 -28.62 37.51 -15.90
#